data_AF-A0A917VV68-F1
#
_entry.id   AF-A0A917VV68-F1
#
_cell.length_a   1.000
_cell.length_b   1.000
_cell.length_c   1.000
_cell.angle_alpha   90.00
_cell.angle_beta   90.00
_cell.angle_gamma   90.00
#
_symmetry.space_group_name_H-M   'P 1'
#
loop_
_entity.id
_entity.type
_entity.pdbx_description
1 polymer ?
#
loop_
_entity_poly.entity_id
_entity_poly.type
_entity_poly.pdbx_seq_one_letter_code
_entity_poly.pdbx_strand_id
1 'polypeptide(L)'
;MKARILAAVTAPLLWNNWLLPRLALDRRGRTVANTAAATGYALMFDGRPNWISGRGLRYGIGCAGVVAAGYAAALLIPPVRRTLGGSNDRAADVSTVEWVAVHILLGTVYTEELIFRGTLDPLLDSELGSKAGSVAGAAVFGLWHVHPARAAGDNIWATVGFTGVSGLLFSALDRHTGSATAPALLHWSVNAGGAVLSRLAASAPPEVGRPSSERVESRTSR
;
A
#
# COMPACT_ATOMS: atom_id res chain seq x y z
N MET A 1 9.68 -12.67 26.70
CA MET A 1 10.45 -12.30 25.50
C MET A 1 9.95 -13.05 24.25
N LYS A 2 10.22 -14.36 24.11
CA LYS A 2 9.77 -15.16 22.94
C LYS A 2 8.26 -15.10 22.64
N ALA A 3 7.40 -15.21 23.66
CA ALA A 3 5.95 -15.13 23.48
C ALA A 3 5.47 -13.72 23.03
N ARG A 4 6.14 -12.66 23.50
CA ARG A 4 5.82 -11.28 23.11
C ARG A 4 6.13 -11.04 21.63
N ILE A 5 7.32 -11.46 21.17
CA ILE A 5 7.71 -11.35 19.76
C ILE A 5 6.78 -12.19 18.88
N LEU A 6 6.50 -13.43 19.30
CA LEU A 6 5.60 -14.31 18.56
C LEU A 6 4.23 -13.68 18.40
N ALA A 7 3.67 -13.10 19.47
CA ALA A 7 2.40 -12.37 19.41
C ALA A 7 2.50 -11.14 18.50
N ALA A 8 3.58 -10.35 18.62
CA ALA A 8 3.78 -9.15 17.80
C ALA A 8 3.88 -9.46 16.30
N VAL A 9 4.52 -10.58 15.93
CA VAL A 9 4.65 -11.04 14.54
C VAL A 9 3.33 -11.64 14.02
N THR A 10 2.63 -12.43 14.83
CA THR A 10 1.46 -13.19 14.37
C THR A 10 0.18 -12.37 14.36
N ALA A 11 -0.02 -11.46 15.31
CA ALA A 11 -1.25 -10.68 15.43
C ALA A 11 -1.58 -9.85 14.17
N PRO A 12 -0.63 -9.12 13.54
CA PRO A 12 -0.90 -8.39 12.31
C PRO A 12 -1.31 -9.33 11.16
N LEU A 13 -0.65 -10.48 11.04
CA LEU A 13 -0.95 -11.45 9.98
C LEU A 13 -2.33 -12.07 10.14
N LEU A 14 -2.71 -12.45 11.37
CA LEU A 14 -4.04 -12.97 11.67
C LEU A 14 -5.12 -11.90 11.48
N TRP A 15 -4.84 -10.67 11.87
CA TRP A 15 -5.74 -9.54 11.66
C TRP A 15 -6.05 -9.34 10.17
N ASN A 16 -5.03 -9.08 9.35
CA ASN A 16 -5.23 -8.65 7.97
C ASN A 16 -5.61 -9.79 7.02
N ASN A 17 -5.06 -10.99 7.23
CA ASN A 17 -5.29 -12.12 6.31
C ASN A 17 -6.48 -12.99 6.70
N TRP A 18 -6.94 -12.94 7.96
CA TRP A 18 -7.97 -13.85 8.45
C TRP A 18 -9.18 -13.15 9.09
N LEU A 19 -8.98 -12.31 10.11
CA LEU A 19 -10.10 -11.74 10.87
C LEU A 19 -10.79 -10.62 10.10
N LEU A 20 -10.07 -9.58 9.69
CA LEU A 20 -10.62 -8.40 9.02
C LEU A 20 -11.47 -8.76 7.78
N PRO A 21 -11.05 -9.69 6.90
CA PRO A 21 -11.88 -10.10 5.75
C PRO A 21 -13.20 -10.75 6.14
N ARG A 22 -13.25 -11.45 7.29
CA ARG A 22 -14.46 -12.14 7.77
C ARG A 22 -15.48 -11.21 8.40
N LEU A 23 -15.05 -10.03 8.84
CA LEU A 23 -15.94 -9.02 9.38
C LEU A 23 -16.86 -8.42 8.30
N ALA A 24 -16.57 -8.66 7.01
CA ALA A 24 -17.37 -8.20 5.87
C ALA A 24 -17.74 -6.70 5.93
N LEU A 25 -16.84 -5.89 6.50
CA LEU A 25 -17.05 -4.46 6.68
C LEU A 25 -16.93 -3.72 5.35
N ASP A 26 -17.72 -2.66 5.20
CA ASP A 26 -17.57 -1.68 4.13
C ASP A 26 -16.24 -0.90 4.29
N ARG A 27 -15.92 -0.04 3.32
CA ARG A 27 -14.63 0.68 3.31
C ARG A 27 -14.41 1.56 4.54
N ARG A 28 -15.47 2.22 5.01
CA ARG A 28 -15.44 3.07 6.22
C ARG A 28 -15.23 2.22 7.47
N GLY A 29 -15.99 1.14 7.64
CA GLY A 29 -15.83 0.19 8.73
C GLY A 29 -14.44 -0.46 8.75
N ARG A 30 -13.91 -0.86 7.60
CA ARG A 30 -12.53 -1.39 7.47
C ARG A 30 -11.49 -0.37 7.90
N THR A 31 -11.67 0.90 7.54
CA THR A 31 -10.76 1.98 7.92
C THR A 31 -10.74 2.16 9.43
N VAL A 32 -11.91 2.27 10.05
CA VAL A 32 -12.03 2.39 11.52
C VAL A 32 -11.42 1.17 12.20
N ALA A 33 -11.75 -0.04 11.73
CA ALA A 33 -11.23 -1.28 12.31
C ALA A 33 -9.70 -1.36 12.22
N ASN A 34 -9.11 -1.04 11.07
CA ASN A 34 -7.66 -1.02 10.89
C ASN A 34 -6.97 0.02 11.78
N THR A 35 -7.48 1.26 11.78
CA THR A 35 -6.93 2.32 12.62
C THR A 35 -6.97 1.93 14.09
N ALA A 36 -8.12 1.44 14.58
CA ALA A 36 -8.27 0.99 15.96
C ALA A 36 -7.36 -0.19 16.30
N ALA A 37 -7.28 -1.20 15.43
CA ALA A 37 -6.41 -2.36 15.62
C ALA A 37 -4.93 -1.97 15.65
N ALA A 38 -4.48 -1.09 14.75
CA ALA A 38 -3.11 -0.59 14.74
C ALA A 38 -2.77 0.23 15.98
N THR A 39 -3.67 1.11 16.42
CA THR A 39 -3.48 1.87 17.67
C THR A 39 -3.42 0.93 18.87
N GLY A 40 -4.33 -0.05 18.96
CA GLY A 40 -4.32 -1.05 20.03
C GLY A 40 -3.05 -1.91 20.02
N TYR A 41 -2.59 -2.32 18.84
CA TYR A 41 -1.34 -3.05 18.66
C TYR A 41 -0.14 -2.23 19.14
N ALA A 42 -0.04 -0.97 18.72
CA ALA A 42 1.05 -0.09 19.17
C ALA A 42 1.04 0.12 20.68
N LEU A 43 -0.14 0.33 21.28
CA LEU A 43 -0.25 0.45 22.75
C LEU A 43 0.17 -0.84 23.46
N MET A 44 -0.20 -2.00 22.92
CA MET A 44 0.13 -3.31 23.50
C MET A 44 1.63 -3.63 23.44
N PHE A 45 2.32 -3.15 22.41
CA PHE A 45 3.73 -3.48 22.14
C PHE A 45 4.70 -2.30 22.33
N ASP A 46 4.26 -1.21 22.97
CA ASP A 46 5.05 0.00 23.26
C ASP A 46 5.54 0.77 22.01
N GLY A 47 4.69 0.88 20.99
CA GLY A 47 4.98 1.57 19.73
C GLY A 47 5.35 3.05 19.90
N ARG A 48 6.43 3.48 19.22
CA ARG A 48 6.99 4.84 19.26
C ARG A 48 7.29 5.37 17.85
N PRO A 49 6.28 5.74 17.08
CA PRO A 49 6.43 6.14 15.68
C PRO A 49 7.10 7.52 15.47
N ASN A 50 7.21 8.36 16.50
CA ASN A 50 7.78 9.71 16.41
C ASN A 50 7.20 10.54 15.23
N TRP A 51 5.88 10.73 15.21
CA TRP A 51 5.17 11.40 14.11
C TRP A 51 5.56 12.88 13.91
N ILE A 52 6.01 13.56 14.97
CA ILE A 52 6.34 14.98 14.94
C ILE A 52 7.85 15.13 14.85
N SER A 53 8.39 14.97 13.64
CA SER A 53 9.84 15.07 13.35
C SER A 53 10.10 15.97 12.16
N GLY A 54 10.86 17.06 12.35
CA GLY A 54 11.28 17.94 11.27
C GLY A 54 12.17 17.25 10.24
N ARG A 55 13.05 16.33 10.67
CA ARG A 55 13.84 15.50 9.75
C ARG A 55 12.94 14.54 8.98
N GLY A 56 12.01 13.88 9.66
CA GLY A 56 11.04 12.98 9.04
C GLY A 56 10.22 13.69 7.95
N LEU A 57 9.70 14.88 8.26
CA LEU A 57 8.95 15.70 7.31
C LEU A 57 9.78 16.10 6.08
N ARG A 58 11.02 16.57 6.27
CA ARG A 58 11.89 16.99 5.16
C ARG A 58 12.18 15.86 4.18
N TYR A 59 12.58 14.69 4.69
CA TYR A 59 12.85 13.53 3.85
C TYR A 59 11.58 12.98 3.22
N GLY A 60 10.48 12.90 3.98
CA GLY A 60 9.19 12.45 3.48
C GLY A 60 8.65 13.32 2.34
N ILE A 61 8.72 14.65 2.45
CA ILE A 61 8.36 15.57 1.36
C ILE A 61 9.25 15.37 0.14
N GLY A 62 10.57 15.22 0.34
CA GLY A 62 11.51 14.93 -0.76
C GLY A 62 11.15 13.64 -1.51
N CYS A 63 10.89 12.56 -0.77
CA CYS A 63 10.45 11.27 -1.32
C CYS A 63 9.10 11.39 -2.06
N ALA A 64 8.12 12.07 -1.47
CA ALA A 64 6.83 12.31 -2.10
C ALA A 64 6.96 13.12 -3.40
N GLY A 65 7.86 14.11 -3.43
CA GLY A 65 8.19 14.87 -4.64
C GLY A 65 8.77 14.00 -5.75
N VAL A 66 9.69 13.08 -5.42
CA VAL A 66 10.24 12.11 -6.38
C VAL A 66 9.14 11.20 -6.95
N VAL A 67 8.25 10.69 -6.10
CA VAL A 67 7.12 9.86 -6.55
C VAL A 67 6.17 10.64 -7.44
N ALA A 68 5.82 11.87 -7.08
CA ALA A 68 4.99 12.74 -7.89
C ALA A 68 5.62 13.03 -9.26
N ALA A 69 6.92 13.31 -9.30
CA ALA A 69 7.66 13.49 -10.56
C ALA A 69 7.67 12.21 -11.41
N GLY A 70 7.84 11.04 -10.78
CA GLY A 70 7.76 9.74 -11.46
C GLY A 70 6.40 9.49 -12.10
N TYR A 71 5.31 9.79 -11.38
CA TYR A 71 3.96 9.69 -11.92
C TYR A 71 3.70 10.72 -13.04
N ALA A 72 4.17 11.95 -12.90
CA ALA A 72 4.07 12.95 -13.96
C ALA A 72 4.82 12.50 -15.22
N ALA A 73 6.04 11.96 -15.09
CA ALA A 73 6.80 11.41 -16.20
C ALA A 73 6.10 10.19 -16.84
N ALA A 74 5.53 9.30 -16.03
CA ALA A 74 4.77 8.14 -16.52
C ALA A 74 3.55 8.54 -17.36
N LEU A 75 2.87 9.64 -16.99
CA LEU A 75 1.74 10.19 -17.73
C LEU A 75 2.12 10.75 -19.11
N LEU A 76 3.39 11.13 -19.31
CA LEU A 76 3.91 11.59 -20.60
C LEU A 76 4.19 10.43 -21.57
N ILE A 77 4.18 9.18 -21.12
CA ILE A 77 4.50 8.00 -21.92
C ILE A 77 3.19 7.22 -22.23
N PRO A 78 2.63 7.30 -23.46
CA PRO A 78 1.31 6.72 -23.76
C PRO A 78 1.17 5.20 -23.49
N PRO A 79 2.18 4.35 -23.77
CA PRO A 79 2.13 2.94 -23.37
C PRO A 79 1.98 2.74 -21.87
N VAL A 80 2.72 3.51 -21.06
CA VAL A 80 2.69 3.44 -19.60
C VAL A 80 1.34 3.92 -19.06
N ARG A 81 0.82 5.03 -19.62
CA ARG A 81 -0.52 5.54 -19.30
C ARG A 81 -1.63 4.51 -19.53
N ARG A 82 -1.56 3.72 -20.62
CA ARG A 82 -2.54 2.67 -20.92
C ARG A 82 -2.47 1.50 -19.93
N THR A 83 -1.27 1.05 -19.59
CA THR A 83 -1.09 -0.02 -18.59
C THR A 83 -1.56 0.40 -17.20
N LEU A 84 -1.30 1.66 -16.82
CA LEU A 84 -1.80 2.24 -15.57
C LEU A 84 -3.33 2.36 -15.54
N GLY A 85 -3.96 2.38 -16.72
CA GLY A 85 -5.38 2.60 -16.86
C GLY A 85 -6.28 1.38 -16.96
N GLY A 86 -5.72 0.19 -17.17
CA GLY A 86 -6.47 -1.07 -17.21
C GLY A 86 -6.85 -1.65 -15.84
N SER A 87 -6.63 -0.91 -14.75
CA SER A 87 -6.99 -1.38 -13.41
C SER A 87 -8.46 -1.14 -13.13
N ASN A 88 -9.22 -2.23 -12.93
CA ASN A 88 -10.62 -2.24 -12.51
C ASN A 88 -10.93 -1.20 -11.44
N ASP A 89 -12.16 -0.67 -11.45
CA ASP A 89 -12.69 0.36 -10.55
C ASP A 89 -12.73 -0.12 -9.09
N ARG A 90 -11.55 -0.22 -8.46
CA ARG A 90 -11.32 -0.64 -7.07
C ARG A 90 -11.97 0.32 -6.05
N ALA A 91 -12.66 1.38 -6.48
CA ALA A 91 -13.16 2.45 -5.62
C ALA A 91 -14.55 2.99 -6.00
N ALA A 92 -15.37 2.24 -6.74
CA ALA A 92 -16.70 2.69 -7.16
C ALA A 92 -17.62 3.17 -6.00
N ASP A 93 -17.33 2.79 -4.74
CA ASP A 93 -18.14 3.05 -3.55
C ASP A 93 -17.91 4.41 -2.86
N VAL A 94 -16.80 5.12 -3.12
CA VAL A 94 -16.47 6.41 -2.47
C VAL A 94 -15.86 7.40 -3.46
N SER A 95 -15.80 8.69 -3.12
CA SER A 95 -15.09 9.68 -3.95
C SER A 95 -13.57 9.45 -3.94
N THR A 96 -12.86 9.88 -4.99
CA THR A 96 -11.38 9.81 -5.04
C THR A 96 -10.74 10.60 -3.89
N VAL A 97 -11.32 11.75 -3.54
CA VAL A 97 -10.84 12.59 -2.43
C VAL A 97 -10.99 11.86 -1.10
N GLU A 98 -12.15 11.26 -0.82
CA GLU A 98 -12.37 10.46 0.39
C GLU A 98 -11.41 9.26 0.45
N TRP A 99 -11.21 8.57 -0.68
CA TRP A 99 -10.28 7.45 -0.75
C TRP A 99 -8.85 7.85 -0.41
N VAL A 100 -8.33 8.93 -1.00
CA VAL A 100 -6.95 9.38 -0.79
C VAL A 100 -6.74 10.04 0.58
N ALA A 101 -7.67 10.90 1.01
CA ALA A 101 -7.53 11.70 2.22
C ALA A 101 -7.87 10.94 3.50
N VAL A 102 -8.75 9.93 3.42
CA VAL A 102 -9.22 9.20 4.61
C VAL A 102 -8.75 7.76 4.58
N HIS A 103 -9.14 6.99 3.57
CA HIS A 103 -8.96 5.54 3.59
C HIS A 103 -7.51 5.12 3.36
N ILE A 104 -6.81 5.74 2.40
CA ILE A 104 -5.39 5.52 2.20
C ILE A 104 -4.61 6.08 3.38
N LEU A 105 -4.93 7.29 3.84
CA LEU A 105 -4.20 7.92 4.92
C LEU A 105 -4.31 7.15 6.25
N LEU A 106 -5.53 6.81 6.67
CA LEU A 106 -5.78 6.18 7.98
C LEU A 106 -5.82 4.64 7.90
N GLY A 107 -6.57 4.11 6.94
CA GLY A 107 -6.83 2.67 6.80
C GLY A 107 -5.64 1.89 6.26
N THR A 108 -4.72 2.56 5.55
CA THR A 108 -3.49 1.95 4.99
C THR A 108 -2.26 2.54 5.65
N VAL A 109 -1.92 3.81 5.39
CA VAL A 109 -0.62 4.39 5.75
C VAL A 109 -0.43 4.47 7.26
N TYR A 110 -1.32 5.13 7.98
CA TYR A 110 -1.23 5.20 9.45
C TYR A 110 -1.17 3.80 10.07
N THR A 111 -2.05 2.91 9.63
CA THR A 111 -2.17 1.54 10.15
C THR A 111 -0.87 0.76 9.96
N GLU A 112 -0.35 0.73 8.74
CA GLU A 112 0.84 -0.04 8.41
C GLU A 112 2.11 0.58 8.98
N GLU A 113 2.31 1.89 8.82
CA GLU A 113 3.50 2.54 9.38
C GLU A 113 3.54 2.44 10.91
N LEU A 114 2.40 2.51 11.59
CA LEU A 114 2.34 2.35 13.03
C LEU A 114 2.65 0.91 13.49
N ILE A 115 2.06 -0.09 12.83
CA ILE A 115 2.30 -1.50 13.16
C ILE A 115 3.75 -1.88 12.87
N PHE A 116 4.25 -1.54 11.68
CA PHE A 116 5.55 -2.02 11.22
C PHE A 116 6.68 -1.11 11.72
N ARG A 117 6.75 0.14 11.24
CA ARG A 117 7.88 1.04 11.51
C ARG A 117 7.84 1.57 12.94
N GLY A 118 6.65 1.94 13.42
CA GLY A 118 6.47 2.46 14.77
C GLY A 118 6.57 1.43 15.89
N THR A 119 6.42 0.13 15.60
CA THR A 119 6.25 -0.89 16.65
C THR A 119 7.02 -2.18 16.39
N LEU A 120 6.74 -2.91 15.30
CA LEU A 120 7.30 -4.24 15.06
C LEU A 120 8.80 -4.20 14.71
N ASP A 121 9.23 -3.27 13.86
CA ASP A 121 10.63 -3.17 13.44
C ASP A 121 11.56 -2.85 14.62
N PRO A 122 11.29 -1.86 15.49
CA PRO A 122 12.09 -1.62 16.69
C PRO A 122 12.13 -2.83 17.63
N LEU A 123 11.00 -3.53 17.78
CA LEU A 123 10.92 -4.73 18.62
C LEU A 123 11.80 -5.84 18.06
N LEU A 124 11.70 -6.14 16.76
CA LEU A 124 12.52 -7.17 16.11
C LEU A 124 14.00 -6.80 16.09
N ASP A 125 14.34 -5.54 15.88
CA ASP A 125 15.72 -5.04 15.94
C ASP A 125 16.34 -5.24 17.32
N SER A 126 15.56 -5.00 18.39
CA SER A 126 16.04 -5.17 19.77
C SER A 126 16.29 -6.63 20.16
N GLU A 127 15.61 -7.56 19.50
CA GLU A 127 15.59 -8.98 19.85
C GLU A 127 16.47 -9.84 18.95
N LEU A 128 16.51 -9.52 17.66
CA LEU A 128 17.23 -10.27 16.61
C LEU A 128 18.48 -9.52 16.12
N GLY A 129 18.64 -8.26 16.49
CA GLY A 129 19.62 -7.33 15.92
C GLY A 129 19.15 -6.72 14.61
N SER A 130 19.67 -5.54 14.26
CA SER A 130 19.10 -4.70 13.18
C SER A 130 19.04 -5.36 11.80
N LYS A 131 20.04 -6.19 11.44
CA LYS A 131 20.05 -6.89 10.14
C LYS A 131 18.95 -7.96 10.05
N ALA A 132 18.91 -8.86 11.02
CA ALA A 132 17.92 -9.94 11.04
C ALA A 132 16.51 -9.41 11.34
N GLY A 133 16.40 -8.40 12.20
CA GLY A 133 15.17 -7.67 12.49
C GLY A 133 14.59 -7.02 11.23
N SER A 134 15.41 -6.35 10.43
CA SER A 134 14.99 -5.78 9.13
C SER A 134 14.45 -6.83 8.16
N VAL A 135 15.12 -7.99 8.05
CA VAL A 135 14.68 -9.08 7.16
C VAL A 135 13.38 -9.69 7.67
N ALA A 136 13.25 -9.91 8.97
CA ALA A 136 12.05 -10.44 9.59
C ALA A 136 10.87 -9.48 9.43
N GLY A 137 11.04 -8.19 9.73
CA GLY A 137 10.01 -7.16 9.57
C GLY A 137 9.53 -7.06 8.13
N ALA A 138 10.46 -7.05 7.15
CA ALA A 138 10.13 -7.06 5.73
C ALA A 138 9.37 -8.33 5.30
N ALA A 139 9.73 -9.49 5.83
CA ALA A 139 9.02 -10.73 5.54
C ALA A 139 7.57 -10.69 6.08
N VAL A 140 7.37 -10.20 7.31
CA VAL A 140 6.03 -10.05 7.89
C VAL A 140 5.22 -9.01 7.11
N PHE A 141 5.83 -7.90 6.71
CA PHE A 141 5.20 -6.88 5.87
C PHE A 141 4.81 -7.43 4.49
N GLY A 142 5.65 -8.28 3.88
CA GLY A 142 5.29 -8.98 2.66
C GLY A 142 4.08 -9.91 2.86
N LEU A 143 4.11 -10.73 3.92
CA LEU A 143 3.03 -11.68 4.25
C LEU A 143 1.71 -11.00 4.65
N TRP A 144 1.75 -9.77 5.17
CA TRP A 144 0.57 -8.95 5.39
C TRP A 144 -0.24 -8.75 4.09
N HIS A 145 0.41 -8.76 2.93
CA HIS A 145 -0.22 -8.49 1.64
C HIS A 145 -0.81 -9.72 0.93
N VAL A 146 -0.81 -10.91 1.54
CA VAL A 146 -1.34 -12.14 0.92
C VAL A 146 -2.83 -12.03 0.59
N HIS A 147 -3.66 -11.63 1.56
CA HIS A 147 -5.10 -11.47 1.34
C HIS A 147 -5.39 -10.29 0.39
N PRO A 148 -4.79 -9.09 0.55
CA PRO A 148 -4.91 -8.02 -0.44
C PRO A 148 -4.60 -8.47 -1.87
N ALA A 149 -3.49 -9.18 -2.09
CA ALA A 149 -3.13 -9.70 -3.41
C ALA A 149 -4.19 -10.66 -3.97
N ARG A 150 -4.66 -11.60 -3.14
CA ARG A 150 -5.71 -12.54 -3.52
C ARG A 150 -7.02 -11.83 -3.88
N ALA A 151 -7.43 -10.86 -3.07
CA ALA A 151 -8.66 -10.09 -3.30
C ALA A 151 -8.59 -9.24 -4.57
N ALA A 152 -7.39 -8.76 -4.93
CA ALA A 152 -7.15 -8.00 -6.16
C ALA A 152 -6.97 -8.88 -7.41
N GLY A 153 -6.84 -10.21 -7.26
CA GLY A 153 -6.50 -11.11 -8.36
C GLY A 153 -5.04 -11.01 -8.82
N ASP A 154 -4.17 -10.42 -7.99
CA ASP A 154 -2.74 -10.24 -8.29
C ASP A 154 -1.95 -11.53 -7.99
N ASN A 155 -0.75 -11.64 -8.58
CA ASN A 155 0.17 -12.72 -8.24
C ASN A 155 0.68 -12.57 -6.79
N ILE A 156 0.25 -13.46 -5.90
CA ILE A 156 0.56 -13.41 -4.47
C ILE A 156 2.07 -13.34 -4.21
N TRP A 157 2.88 -14.16 -4.87
CA TRP A 157 4.33 -14.20 -4.63
C TRP A 157 5.03 -12.94 -5.11
N ALA A 158 4.63 -12.42 -6.27
CA ALA A 158 5.15 -11.16 -6.77
C ALA A 158 4.79 -10.00 -5.83
N THR A 159 3.55 -9.95 -5.35
CA THR A 159 3.10 -8.92 -4.41
C THR A 159 3.82 -9.03 -3.07
N VAL A 160 3.95 -10.22 -2.49
CA VAL A 160 4.69 -10.46 -1.23
C VAL A 160 6.15 -10.04 -1.38
N GLY A 161 6.81 -10.41 -2.48
CA GLY A 161 8.19 -10.02 -2.74
C GLY A 161 8.37 -8.52 -2.91
N PHE A 162 7.54 -7.89 -3.76
CA PHE A 162 7.59 -6.45 -4.02
C PHE A 162 7.31 -5.62 -2.75
N THR A 163 6.28 -5.98 -2.00
CA THR A 163 5.93 -5.30 -0.76
C THR A 163 6.97 -5.54 0.31
N GLY A 164 7.54 -6.74 0.43
CA GLY A 164 8.67 -7.02 1.32
C GLY A 164 9.89 -6.14 1.04
N VAL A 165 10.28 -5.99 -0.22
CA VAL A 165 11.37 -5.07 -0.63
C VAL A 165 11.01 -3.62 -0.33
N SER A 166 9.76 -3.21 -0.56
CA SER A 166 9.26 -1.88 -0.20
C SER A 166 9.33 -1.66 1.32
N GLY A 167 9.02 -2.69 2.11
CA GLY A 167 9.17 -2.70 3.56
C GLY A 167 10.60 -2.40 3.98
N LEU A 168 11.61 -3.05 3.36
CA LEU A 168 13.02 -2.74 3.62
C LEU A 168 13.36 -1.26 3.36
N LEU A 169 12.85 -0.69 2.26
CA LEU A 169 13.04 0.72 1.93
C LEU A 169 12.40 1.62 3.00
N PHE A 170 11.17 1.32 3.42
CA PHE A 170 10.47 2.09 4.45
C PHE A 170 11.18 2.00 5.80
N SER A 171 11.62 0.82 6.23
CA SER A 171 12.36 0.64 7.48
C SER A 171 13.74 1.31 7.43
N ALA A 172 14.41 1.33 6.28
CA ALA A 172 15.66 2.07 6.10
C ALA A 172 15.44 3.58 6.22
N LEU A 173 14.36 4.11 5.63
CA LEU A 173 13.99 5.53 5.72
C LEU A 173 13.58 5.92 7.14
N ASP A 174 12.83 5.07 7.83
CA ASP A 174 12.50 5.24 9.25
C ASP A 174 13.77 5.32 10.11
N ARG A 175 14.68 4.33 9.99
CA ARG A 175 15.94 4.30 10.74
C ARG A 175 16.84 5.51 10.44
N HIS A 176 16.88 5.96 9.19
CA HIS A 176 17.68 7.12 8.80
C HIS A 176 17.15 8.43 9.39
N THR A 177 15.83 8.54 9.53
CA THR A 177 15.16 9.76 9.99
C THR A 177 14.78 9.74 11.47
N GLY A 178 14.76 8.55 12.08
CA GLY A 178 14.22 8.27 13.41
C GLY A 178 12.73 8.56 13.52
N SER A 179 11.96 8.41 12.44
CA SER A 179 10.55 8.84 12.38
C SER A 179 9.75 8.12 11.29
N ALA A 180 8.58 7.62 11.68
CA ALA A 180 7.63 6.97 10.77
C ALA A 180 6.97 7.97 9.79
N THR A 181 7.16 9.29 10.00
CA THR A 181 6.61 10.32 9.11
C THR A 181 7.25 10.30 7.73
N ALA A 182 8.56 10.01 7.64
CA ALA A 182 9.23 9.92 6.35
C ALA A 182 8.70 8.77 5.47
N PRO A 183 8.67 7.50 5.96
CA PRO A 183 8.06 6.42 5.19
C PRO A 183 6.56 6.61 5.02
N ALA A 184 5.81 7.20 5.98
CA ALA A 184 4.39 7.49 5.80
C ALA A 184 4.10 8.42 4.61
N LEU A 185 4.88 9.49 4.43
CA LEU A 185 4.69 10.41 3.31
C LEU A 185 5.06 9.75 1.97
N LEU A 186 6.15 8.98 1.93
CA LEU A 186 6.51 8.19 0.76
C LEU A 186 5.41 7.18 0.43
N HIS A 187 4.97 6.40 1.42
CA HIS A 187 3.95 5.38 1.28
C HIS A 187 2.60 5.97 0.83
N TRP A 188 2.18 7.08 1.44
CA TRP A 188 0.98 7.81 1.03
C TRP A 188 1.08 8.30 -0.41
N SER A 189 2.19 8.91 -0.81
CA SER A 189 2.36 9.43 -2.18
C SER A 189 2.27 8.35 -3.26
N VAL A 190 2.82 7.15 -3.00
CA VAL A 190 2.71 6.00 -3.90
C VAL A 190 1.24 5.56 -4.01
N ASN A 191 0.55 5.36 -2.88
CA ASN A 191 -0.84 4.91 -2.90
C ASN A 191 -1.79 5.96 -3.51
N ALA A 192 -1.63 7.22 -3.12
CA ALA A 192 -2.43 8.33 -3.62
C ALA A 192 -2.25 8.51 -5.13
N GLY A 193 -1.02 8.46 -5.63
CA GLY A 193 -0.74 8.54 -7.07
C GLY A 193 -1.38 7.38 -7.84
N GLY A 194 -1.25 6.14 -7.35
CA GLY A 194 -1.92 4.98 -7.96
C GLY A 194 -3.45 5.10 -7.94
N ALA A 195 -4.03 5.58 -6.85
CA ALA A 195 -5.47 5.82 -6.72
C ALA A 195 -5.98 6.87 -7.72
N VAL A 196 -5.27 8.00 -7.84
CA VAL A 196 -5.63 9.05 -8.80
C VAL A 196 -5.51 8.53 -10.24
N LEU A 197 -4.43 7.83 -10.58
CA LEU A 197 -4.22 7.32 -11.93
C LEU A 197 -5.26 6.28 -12.36
N SER A 198 -5.60 5.35 -11.47
CA SER A 198 -6.63 4.35 -11.75
C SER A 198 -7.99 5.01 -12.05
N ARG A 199 -8.35 6.08 -11.32
CA ARG A 199 -9.58 6.84 -11.56
C ARG A 199 -9.58 7.65 -12.84
N LEU A 200 -8.47 8.31 -13.15
CA LEU A 200 -8.32 9.07 -14.39
C LEU A 200 -8.49 8.17 -15.62
N ALA A 201 -7.99 6.94 -15.54
CA ALA A 201 -8.14 5.99 -16.63
C ALA A 201 -9.54 5.37 -16.74
N ALA A 202 -10.19 5.08 -15.62
CA ALA A 202 -11.59 4.62 -15.62
C ALA A 202 -12.53 5.68 -16.22
N SER A 203 -12.15 6.96 -16.16
CA SER A 203 -12.91 8.09 -16.70
C SER A 203 -12.62 8.40 -18.18
N ALA A 204 -11.65 7.71 -18.80
CA ALA A 204 -11.31 7.93 -20.21
C ALA A 204 -12.37 7.31 -21.13
N PRO A 205 -12.86 8.03 -22.17
CA PRO A 205 -13.82 7.46 -23.11
C PRO A 205 -13.23 6.22 -23.81
N PRO A 206 -14.05 5.20 -24.11
CA PRO A 206 -13.59 4.05 -24.88
C PRO A 206 -12.98 4.54 -26.19
N GLU A 207 -11.79 4.03 -26.53
CA GLU A 207 -11.07 4.40 -27.73
C GLU A 207 -11.95 4.04 -28.95
N VAL A 208 -12.60 5.04 -29.55
CA VAL A 208 -13.37 4.87 -30.78
C VAL A 208 -12.37 4.59 -31.91
N GLY A 209 -12.31 3.33 -32.35
CA GLY A 209 -11.74 2.98 -33.65
C GLY A 209 -10.66 1.91 -33.62
N ARG A 210 -11.08 0.65 -33.71
CA ARG A 210 -10.44 -0.26 -34.67
C ARG A 210 -11.55 -0.82 -35.55
N PRO A 211 -11.63 -0.50 -36.84
CA PRO A 211 -12.58 -1.16 -37.71
C PRO A 211 -12.24 -2.65 -37.71
N SER A 212 -13.17 -3.46 -37.22
CA SER A 212 -13.15 -4.90 -37.44
C SER A 212 -13.15 -5.12 -38.94
N SER A 213 -12.06 -5.67 -39.48
CA SER A 213 -11.90 -6.02 -40.90
C SER A 213 -12.82 -7.17 -41.36
N GLU A 214 -13.89 -7.46 -40.64
CA GLU A 214 -14.86 -8.50 -40.96
C GLU A 214 -16.15 -7.90 -41.55
N ARG A 215 -16.06 -7.36 -42.77
CA ARG A 215 -17.24 -7.29 -43.66
C ARG A 215 -16.89 -7.02 -45.12
N VAL A 216 -16.02 -7.83 -45.73
CA VAL A 216 -15.91 -7.89 -47.20
C VAL A 216 -15.75 -9.35 -47.64
N GLU A 217 -16.78 -10.16 -47.41
CA GLU A 217 -16.91 -11.47 -48.10
C GLU A 217 -18.36 -11.98 -47.96
N SER A 218 -19.30 -11.32 -48.64
CA SER A 218 -20.63 -11.90 -48.90
C SER A 218 -21.39 -11.13 -49.99
N ARG A 219 -20.71 -10.79 -51.09
CA ARG A 219 -21.43 -10.19 -52.23
C ARG A 219 -20.79 -10.44 -53.59
N THR A 220 -20.58 -11.70 -53.95
CA THR A 220 -20.43 -12.12 -55.35
C THR A 220 -20.75 -13.61 -55.52
N SER A 221 -22.03 -13.95 -55.54
CA SER A 221 -22.53 -15.05 -56.39
C SER A 221 -24.00 -14.77 -56.75
N ARG A 222 -24.18 -14.26 -57.97
CA ARG A 222 -25.37 -14.42 -58.79
C ARG A 222 -24.90 -14.90 -60.15
#